data_AF-A0A6A4NDD0-F1
#
_entry.id   AF-A0A6A4NDD0-F1
#
_cell.length_a   1.000
_cell.length_b   1.000
_cell.length_c   1.000
_cell.angle_alpha   90.00
_cell.angle_beta   90.00
_cell.angle_gamma   90.00
#
_symmetry.space_group_name_H-M   'P 1'
#
loop_
_entity.id
_entity.type
_entity.pdbx_description
1 polymer ?
#
loop_
_entity_poly.entity_id
_entity_poly.type
_entity_poly.pdbx_seq_one_letter_code
_entity_poly.pdbx_strand_id
1 'polypeptide(L)'
;MLLGIVAYFLNDRSKVSPLSKLVNGVYFVIVTLTSVGYGDIVPHTTLTKIMTSLYILIGFWMWNILVNHLMDYELEKLRTRLVRWCDNSPYKDFNNQKVRIYITIGFIFSFIIVGAFGAYFLETMSVVDSFYLSIVSISTVGYGDYSFETKAGRVFECIFTKLTLEL
;
A
#
# COMPACT_ATOMS: atom_id res chain seq x y z
N MET A 1 -9.25 10.56 7.10
CA MET A 1 -8.74 9.48 7.97
C MET A 1 -9.60 9.24 9.20
N LEU A 2 -9.78 10.21 10.11
CA LEU A 2 -10.52 10.00 11.38
C LEU A 2 -11.97 9.52 11.18
N LEU A 3 -12.70 10.08 10.22
CA LEU A 3 -14.06 9.65 9.87
C LEU A 3 -14.13 8.16 9.47
N GLY A 4 -13.14 7.63 8.76
CA GLY A 4 -13.09 6.22 8.37
C GLY A 4 -12.77 5.29 9.54
N ILE A 5 -11.89 5.71 10.46
CA ILE A 5 -11.64 4.98 11.72
C ILE A 5 -12.92 4.94 12.56
N VAL A 6 -13.61 6.08 12.72
CA VAL A 6 -14.88 6.15 13.45
C VAL A 6 -15.95 5.27 12.77
N ALA A 7 -16.04 5.28 11.43
CA ALA A 7 -16.96 4.40 10.70
C ALA A 7 -16.67 2.91 10.97
N TYR A 8 -15.40 2.49 11.00
CA TYR A 8 -15.04 1.12 11.36
C TYR A 8 -15.42 0.78 12.80
N PHE A 9 -15.11 1.65 13.77
CA PHE A 9 -15.44 1.41 15.18
C PHE A 9 -16.95 1.31 15.44
N LEU A 10 -17.76 2.04 14.68
CA LEU A 10 -19.22 1.94 14.74
C LEU A 10 -19.75 0.67 14.06
N ASN A 11 -19.03 0.13 13.09
CA ASN A 11 -19.36 -1.11 12.39
C ASN A 11 -19.03 -2.36 13.21
N ASP A 12 -17.90 -2.34 13.93
CA ASP A 12 -17.39 -3.50 14.66
C ASP A 12 -18.07 -3.71 16.02
N ARG A 13 -19.03 -4.65 16.04
CA ARG A 13 -19.74 -5.10 17.25
C ARG A 13 -18.98 -6.16 18.07
N SER A 14 -17.85 -6.67 17.58
CA SER A 14 -17.15 -7.78 18.22
C SER A 14 -16.35 -7.35 19.46
N LYS A 15 -16.20 -8.24 20.45
CA LYS A 15 -15.43 -8.00 21.68
C LYS A 15 -13.92 -8.26 21.45
N VAL A 16 -13.33 -7.62 20.44
CA VAL A 16 -11.87 -7.66 20.26
C VAL A 16 -11.19 -6.60 21.13
N SER A 17 -9.91 -6.82 21.47
CA SER A 17 -9.09 -5.85 22.21
C SER A 17 -9.12 -4.45 21.58
N PRO A 18 -9.07 -3.35 22.36
CA PRO A 18 -9.09 -1.99 21.80
C PRO A 18 -7.99 -1.74 20.76
N LEU A 19 -6.79 -2.28 20.99
CA LEU A 19 -5.66 -2.14 20.07
C LEU A 19 -5.93 -2.78 18.70
N SER A 20 -6.52 -3.99 18.67
CA SER A 20 -6.86 -4.63 17.40
C SER A 20 -7.97 -3.89 16.65
N LYS A 21 -8.91 -3.27 17.36
CA LYS A 21 -9.91 -2.41 16.71
C LYS A 21 -9.26 -1.20 16.04
N LEU A 22 -8.27 -0.60 16.70
CA LEU A 22 -7.50 0.51 16.13
C LEU A 22 -6.72 0.06 14.90
N VAL A 23 -5.97 -1.04 14.99
CA VAL A 23 -5.19 -1.59 13.85
C VAL A 23 -6.10 -1.86 12.65
N ASN A 24 -7.24 -2.52 12.87
CA ASN A 24 -8.18 -2.82 11.80
C ASN A 24 -8.82 -1.56 11.19
N GLY A 25 -9.12 -0.56 12.01
CA GLY A 25 -9.65 0.72 11.52
C GLY A 25 -8.63 1.51 10.69
N VAL A 26 -7.36 1.51 11.10
CA VAL A 26 -6.26 2.12 10.34
C VAL A 26 -6.05 1.37 9.02
N TYR A 27 -6.00 0.04 9.09
CA TYR A 27 -5.90 -0.83 7.91
C TYR A 27 -7.04 -0.58 6.91
N PHE A 28 -8.30 -0.55 7.37
CA PHE A 28 -9.47 -0.26 6.53
C PHE A 28 -9.34 1.09 5.81
N VAL A 29 -8.87 2.13 6.52
CA VAL A 29 -8.68 3.46 5.93
C VAL A 29 -7.54 3.48 4.92
N ILE A 30 -6.39 2.88 5.24
CA ILE A 30 -5.24 2.85 4.33
C ILE A 30 -5.62 2.08 3.07
N VAL A 31 -6.03 0.81 3.18
CA VAL A 31 -6.38 -0.06 2.06
C VAL A 31 -7.44 0.56 1.14
N THR A 32 -8.39 1.32 1.71
CA THR A 32 -9.41 2.01 0.90
C THR A 32 -8.85 3.26 0.21
N LEU A 33 -8.05 4.08 0.90
CA LEU A 33 -7.48 5.31 0.32
C LEU A 33 -6.39 5.00 -0.72
N THR A 34 -5.69 3.88 -0.57
CA THR A 34 -4.68 3.39 -1.51
C THR A 34 -5.28 2.60 -2.67
N SER A 35 -6.62 2.54 -2.78
CA SER A 35 -7.38 1.82 -3.81
C SER A 35 -7.10 0.32 -3.93
N VAL A 36 -6.40 -0.30 -2.96
CA VAL A 36 -6.21 -1.75 -2.96
C VAL A 36 -7.55 -2.45 -2.70
N GLY A 37 -8.25 -2.07 -1.64
CA GLY A 37 -9.65 -2.45 -1.47
C GLY A 37 -9.98 -3.94 -1.40
N TYR A 38 -9.22 -4.76 -0.65
CA TYR A 38 -9.45 -6.22 -0.54
C TYR A 38 -10.89 -6.63 -0.17
N GLY A 39 -11.65 -5.77 0.50
CA GLY A 39 -13.04 -6.10 0.85
C GLY A 39 -13.20 -7.11 1.99
N ASP A 40 -12.12 -7.46 2.70
CA ASP A 40 -12.14 -8.27 3.93
C ASP A 40 -12.82 -7.52 5.10
N ILE A 41 -12.70 -6.20 5.11
CA ILE A 41 -13.40 -5.31 6.04
C ILE A 41 -14.31 -4.37 5.26
N VAL A 42 -15.62 -4.49 5.48
CA VAL A 42 -16.63 -3.66 4.80
C VAL A 42 -17.69 -3.10 5.75
N PRO A 43 -18.23 -1.89 5.47
CA PRO A 43 -19.31 -1.32 6.26
C PRO A 43 -20.64 -2.06 5.98
N HIS A 44 -21.27 -2.61 7.01
CA HIS A 44 -22.55 -3.32 6.88
C HIS A 44 -23.75 -2.43 7.19
N THR A 45 -23.62 -1.48 8.12
CA THR A 45 -24.74 -0.61 8.54
C THR A 45 -24.92 0.59 7.62
N THR A 46 -26.17 1.07 7.49
CA THR A 46 -26.51 2.25 6.67
C THR A 46 -25.69 3.48 7.04
N LEU A 47 -25.56 3.76 8.35
CA LEU A 47 -24.77 4.88 8.84
C LEU A 47 -23.29 4.76 8.45
N THR A 48 -22.69 3.58 8.66
CA THR A 48 -21.27 3.36 8.34
C THR A 48 -20.99 3.40 6.84
N LYS A 49 -21.96 2.99 6.01
CA LYS A 49 -21.87 3.14 4.54
C LYS A 49 -21.85 4.61 4.14
N ILE A 50 -22.77 5.42 4.66
CA ILE A 50 -22.80 6.87 4.40
C ILE A 50 -21.49 7.55 4.83
N MET A 51 -21.05 7.28 6.06
CA MET A 51 -19.77 7.82 6.57
C MET A 51 -18.58 7.36 5.72
N THR A 52 -18.60 6.10 5.28
CA THR A 52 -17.57 5.52 4.40
C THR A 52 -17.53 6.24 3.06
N SER A 53 -18.68 6.37 2.39
CA SER A 53 -18.79 7.07 1.11
C SER A 53 -18.30 8.52 1.20
N LEU A 54 -18.68 9.25 2.25
CA LEU A 54 -18.24 10.64 2.44
C LEU A 54 -16.71 10.75 2.61
N TYR A 55 -16.09 9.87 3.40
CA TYR A 55 -14.64 9.93 3.57
C TYR A 55 -13.91 9.51 2.30
N ILE A 56 -14.43 8.55 1.52
CA ILE A 56 -13.79 8.12 0.27
C ILE A 56 -13.77 9.27 -0.74
N LEU A 57 -14.90 9.96 -0.93
CA LEU A 57 -15.01 11.07 -1.88
C LEU A 57 -13.99 12.19 -1.63
N ILE A 58 -13.83 12.59 -0.37
CA ILE A 58 -12.92 13.68 0.01
C ILE A 58 -11.50 13.15 0.17
N GLY A 59 -11.36 12.02 0.86
CA GLY A 59 -10.08 11.46 1.28
C GLY A 59 -9.27 10.91 0.12
N PHE A 60 -9.89 10.25 -0.85
CA PHE A 60 -9.17 9.69 -2.01
C PHE A 60 -8.54 10.81 -2.85
N TRP A 61 -9.28 11.90 -3.08
CA TRP A 61 -8.76 13.04 -3.83
C TRP A 61 -7.62 13.74 -3.09
N MET A 62 -7.80 14.00 -1.79
CA MET A 62 -6.73 14.58 -0.95
C MET A 62 -5.49 13.68 -0.87
N TRP A 63 -5.68 12.36 -0.76
CA TRP A 63 -4.59 11.38 -0.69
C TRP A 63 -3.76 11.37 -1.98
N ASN A 64 -4.42 11.33 -3.15
CA ASN A 64 -3.72 11.40 -4.44
C ASN A 64 -2.90 12.68 -4.60
N ILE A 65 -3.44 13.83 -4.21
CA ILE A 65 -2.69 15.10 -4.26
C ILE A 65 -1.46 15.02 -3.36
N LEU A 66 -1.59 14.50 -2.14
CA LEU A 66 -0.48 14.36 -1.20
C LEU A 66 0.62 13.44 -1.76
N VAL A 67 0.25 12.27 -2.27
CA VAL A 67 1.20 11.29 -2.84
C VAL A 67 1.90 11.87 -4.05
N ASN A 68 1.18 12.51 -4.97
CA ASN A 68 1.80 13.15 -6.15
C ASN A 68 2.78 14.25 -5.75
N HIS A 69 2.43 15.09 -4.76
CA HIS A 69 3.33 16.14 -4.29
C HIS A 69 4.60 15.59 -3.62
N LEU A 70 4.46 14.50 -2.84
CA LEU A 70 5.59 13.81 -2.23
C LEU A 70 6.47 13.15 -3.29
N MET A 71 5.87 12.48 -4.27
CA MET A 71 6.55 11.87 -5.40
C MET A 71 7.37 12.90 -6.18
N ASP A 72 6.78 14.04 -6.54
CA ASP A 72 7.48 15.12 -7.24
C ASP A 72 8.65 15.67 -6.41
N TYR A 73 8.48 15.78 -5.10
CA TYR A 73 9.55 16.23 -4.20
C TYR A 73 10.71 15.22 -4.13
N GLU A 74 10.41 13.93 -3.99
CA GLU A 74 11.43 12.89 -3.94
C GLU A 74 12.12 12.70 -5.28
N LEU A 75 11.37 12.71 -6.38
CA LEU A 75 11.91 12.65 -7.73
C LEU A 75 12.84 13.83 -8.02
N GLU A 76 12.50 15.05 -7.60
CA GLU A 76 13.39 16.21 -7.81
C GLU A 76 14.66 16.13 -6.93
N LYS A 77 14.54 15.59 -5.72
CA LYS A 77 15.69 15.33 -4.83
C LYS A 77 16.59 14.21 -5.35
N LEU A 78 16.01 13.14 -5.89
CA LEU A 78 16.73 12.04 -6.53
C LEU A 78 17.38 12.53 -7.82
N ARG A 79 16.65 13.28 -8.66
CA ARG A 79 17.16 13.88 -9.89
C ARG A 79 18.36 14.77 -9.62
N THR A 80 18.31 15.66 -8.63
CA THR A 80 19.44 16.54 -8.31
C THR A 80 20.65 15.81 -7.73
N ARG A 81 20.44 14.71 -6.98
CA ARG A 81 21.52 13.82 -6.50
C ARG A 81 22.11 12.99 -7.64
N LEU A 82 21.25 12.43 -8.49
CA LEU A 82 21.61 11.61 -9.66
C LEU A 82 22.34 12.44 -10.71
N VAL A 83 21.87 13.65 -11.05
CA VAL A 83 22.55 14.53 -12.02
C VAL A 83 23.96 14.89 -11.55
N ARG A 84 24.12 15.25 -10.26
CA ARG A 84 25.46 15.49 -9.67
C ARG A 84 26.37 14.27 -9.65
N TRP A 85 25.81 13.08 -9.43
CA TRP A 85 26.56 11.84 -9.45
C TRP A 85 26.93 11.44 -10.89
N CYS A 86 26.00 11.54 -11.84
CA CYS A 86 26.21 11.26 -13.27
C CYS A 86 27.23 12.19 -13.90
N ASP A 87 27.21 13.50 -13.60
CA ASP A 87 28.22 14.44 -14.10
C ASP A 87 29.64 14.11 -13.62
N ASN A 88 29.77 13.47 -12.45
CA ASN A 88 31.06 13.07 -11.88
C ASN A 88 31.36 11.56 -12.05
N SER A 89 30.49 10.80 -12.71
CA SER A 89 30.62 9.34 -12.78
C SER A 89 31.35 8.92 -14.07
N PRO A 90 32.33 8.00 -13.99
CA PRO A 90 32.99 7.40 -15.16
C PRO A 90 32.06 6.46 -15.95
N TYR A 91 30.82 6.25 -15.50
CA TYR A 91 29.82 5.36 -16.08
C TYR A 91 28.80 6.13 -16.95
N LYS A 92 29.25 6.65 -18.10
CA LYS A 92 28.39 7.35 -19.08
C LYS A 92 27.39 6.42 -19.81
N ASP A 93 27.53 5.11 -19.65
CA ASP A 93 26.74 4.07 -20.34
C ASP A 93 25.41 3.69 -19.64
N PHE A 94 25.08 4.24 -18.46
CA PHE A 94 23.75 4.06 -17.84
C PHE A 94 22.60 4.71 -18.62
N ASN A 95 22.91 5.52 -19.64
CA ASN A 95 21.93 6.02 -20.60
C ASN A 95 21.44 4.93 -21.58
N ASN A 96 22.06 3.74 -21.56
CA ASN A 96 21.55 2.61 -22.31
C ASN A 96 20.16 2.24 -21.79
N GLN A 97 19.15 2.44 -22.65
CA GLN A 97 17.75 2.15 -22.35
C GLN A 97 17.55 0.74 -21.77
N LYS A 98 18.36 -0.23 -22.19
CA LYS A 98 18.33 -1.61 -21.66
C LYS A 98 18.72 -1.67 -20.19
N VAL A 99 19.78 -0.97 -19.78
CA VAL A 99 20.25 -0.94 -18.38
C VAL A 99 19.19 -0.30 -17.47
N ARG A 100 18.57 0.81 -17.90
CA ARG A 100 17.47 1.44 -17.16
C ARG A 100 16.29 0.49 -16.98
N ILE A 101 15.89 -0.21 -18.04
CA ILE A 101 14.80 -1.21 -17.97
C ILE A 101 15.14 -2.33 -16.99
N TYR A 102 16.35 -2.89 -17.02
CA TYR A 102 16.74 -3.96 -16.09
C TYR A 102 16.75 -3.49 -14.63
N ILE A 103 17.20 -2.26 -14.36
CA ILE A 103 17.18 -1.68 -13.01
C ILE A 103 15.73 -1.50 -12.52
N THR A 104 14.83 -0.97 -13.37
CA THR A 104 13.41 -0.80 -13.01
C THR A 104 12.73 -2.15 -12.76
N ILE A 105 12.96 -3.15 -13.61
CA ILE A 105 12.41 -4.50 -13.41
C ILE A 105 12.95 -5.11 -12.11
N GLY A 106 14.25 -4.99 -11.85
CA GLY A 106 14.86 -5.48 -10.62
C GLY A 106 14.29 -4.82 -9.36
N PHE A 107 14.02 -3.52 -9.43
CA PHE A 107 13.40 -2.77 -8.34
C PHE A 107 11.97 -3.25 -8.07
N ILE A 108 11.11 -3.35 -9.09
CA ILE A 108 9.74 -3.89 -8.94
C ILE A 108 9.78 -5.31 -8.38
N PHE A 109 10.67 -6.16 -8.90
CA PHE A 109 10.81 -7.54 -8.44
C PHE A 109 11.22 -7.63 -6.96
N SER A 110 12.05 -6.71 -6.48
CA SER A 110 12.42 -6.65 -5.07
C SER A 110 11.23 -6.38 -4.15
N PHE A 111 10.29 -5.51 -4.57
CA PHE A 111 9.06 -5.24 -3.82
C PHE A 111 8.13 -6.44 -3.81
N ILE A 112 7.99 -7.14 -4.94
CA ILE A 112 7.22 -8.38 -5.02
C ILE A 112 7.78 -9.43 -4.05
N ILE A 113 9.11 -9.56 -3.96
CA ILE A 113 9.73 -10.48 -3.01
C ILE A 113 9.43 -10.07 -1.57
N VAL A 114 9.54 -8.78 -1.24
CA VAL A 114 9.27 -8.29 0.12
C VAL A 114 7.81 -8.54 0.52
N GLY A 115 6.85 -8.26 -0.36
CA GLY A 115 5.44 -8.52 -0.11
C GLY A 115 5.15 -10.01 0.02
N ALA A 116 5.71 -10.84 -0.86
CA ALA A 116 5.55 -12.30 -0.80
C ALA A 116 6.18 -12.89 0.48
N PHE A 117 7.34 -12.39 0.91
CA PHE A 117 7.94 -12.81 2.16
C PHE A 117 7.07 -12.42 3.36
N GLY A 118 6.52 -11.19 3.37
CA GLY A 118 5.58 -10.75 4.38
C GLY A 118 4.35 -11.67 4.47
N ALA A 119 3.71 -11.96 3.34
CA ALA A 119 2.55 -12.85 3.28
C ALA A 119 2.90 -14.29 3.73
N TYR A 120 4.04 -14.83 3.29
CA TYR A 120 4.47 -16.18 3.65
C TYR A 120 4.71 -16.33 5.15
N PHE A 121 5.42 -15.39 5.77
CA PHE A 121 5.79 -15.48 7.19
C PHE A 121 4.70 -14.99 8.15
N LEU A 122 3.95 -13.95 7.79
CA LEU A 122 2.96 -13.34 8.69
C LEU A 122 1.58 -14.00 8.56
N GLU A 123 1.21 -14.46 7.37
CA GLU A 123 -0.10 -15.07 7.09
C GLU A 123 0.01 -16.60 6.89
N THR A 124 1.21 -17.19 7.01
CA THR A 124 1.46 -18.63 6.84
C THR A 124 0.94 -19.20 5.51
N MET A 125 0.97 -18.37 4.46
CA MET A 125 0.44 -18.72 3.14
C MET A 125 1.39 -19.64 2.35
N SER A 126 0.87 -20.32 1.33
CA SER A 126 1.74 -21.04 0.40
C SER A 126 2.62 -20.06 -0.38
N VAL A 127 3.75 -20.52 -0.91
CA VAL A 127 4.66 -19.65 -1.68
C VAL A 127 3.93 -19.02 -2.88
N VAL A 128 3.11 -19.80 -3.57
CA VAL A 128 2.38 -19.34 -4.76
C VAL A 128 1.37 -18.26 -4.37
N ASP A 129 0.58 -18.50 -3.33
CA ASP A 129 -0.45 -17.54 -2.88
C ASP A 129 0.19 -16.27 -2.31
N SER A 130 1.37 -16.39 -1.69
CA SER A 130 2.13 -15.24 -1.18
C SER A 130 2.62 -14.33 -2.31
N PHE A 131 3.15 -14.91 -3.39
CA PHE A 131 3.53 -14.14 -4.59
C PHE A 131 2.32 -13.52 -5.27
N TYR A 132 1.24 -14.28 -5.38
CA TYR A 132 -0.02 -13.79 -5.94
C TYR A 132 -0.56 -12.60 -5.16
N LEU A 133 -0.69 -12.74 -3.83
CA LEU A 133 -1.16 -11.67 -2.96
C LEU A 133 -0.27 -10.44 -3.11
N SER A 134 1.06 -10.59 -3.07
CA SER A 134 1.98 -9.46 -3.23
C SER A 134 1.79 -8.71 -4.55
N ILE A 135 1.57 -9.41 -5.66
CA ILE A 135 1.35 -8.76 -6.96
C ILE A 135 0.01 -8.03 -6.96
N VAL A 136 -1.05 -8.66 -6.48
CA VAL A 136 -2.40 -8.10 -6.40
C VAL A 136 -2.46 -6.85 -5.51
N SER A 137 -1.71 -6.86 -4.39
CA SER A 137 -1.51 -5.72 -3.51
C SER A 137 -0.80 -4.58 -4.24
N ILE A 138 0.33 -4.89 -4.87
CA ILE A 138 1.19 -3.89 -5.50
C ILE A 138 0.48 -3.20 -6.68
N SER A 139 -0.23 -3.98 -7.48
CA SER A 139 -0.98 -3.47 -8.63
C SER A 139 -2.29 -2.80 -8.23
N THR A 140 -2.59 -2.70 -6.92
CA THR A 140 -3.85 -2.17 -6.36
C THR A 140 -5.10 -2.81 -6.99
N VAL A 141 -5.04 -4.10 -7.31
CA VAL A 141 -6.18 -4.82 -7.90
C VAL A 141 -7.11 -5.32 -6.80
N GLY A 142 -6.54 -5.90 -5.75
CA GLY A 142 -7.24 -6.34 -4.53
C GLY A 142 -8.52 -7.14 -4.76
N TYR A 143 -8.43 -8.28 -5.44
CA TYR A 143 -9.58 -9.14 -5.72
C TYR A 143 -10.38 -9.57 -4.47
N GLY A 144 -9.71 -9.63 -3.30
CA GLY A 144 -10.34 -9.95 -2.02
C GLY A 144 -10.49 -11.44 -1.72
N ASP A 145 -9.93 -12.29 -2.58
CA ASP A 145 -9.76 -13.72 -2.36
C ASP A 145 -8.72 -14.03 -1.27
N TYR A 146 -7.67 -13.21 -1.20
CA TYR A 146 -6.70 -13.19 -0.11
C TYR A 146 -6.55 -11.78 0.47
N SER A 147 -6.29 -11.70 1.77
CA SER A 147 -6.00 -10.47 2.49
C SER A 147 -5.16 -10.75 3.74
N PHE A 148 -4.60 -9.70 4.35
CA PHE A 148 -3.85 -9.84 5.59
C PHE A 148 -4.80 -9.86 6.79
N GLU A 149 -4.96 -11.02 7.44
CA GLU A 149 -5.88 -11.20 8.55
C GLU A 149 -5.19 -11.05 9.91
N THR A 150 -3.90 -11.42 9.98
CA THR A 150 -3.17 -11.31 11.23
C THR A 150 -2.92 -9.86 11.61
N LYS A 151 -2.81 -9.57 12.92
CA LYS A 151 -2.49 -8.22 13.39
C LYS A 151 -1.15 -7.72 12.84
N ALA A 152 -0.17 -8.61 12.76
CA ALA A 152 1.15 -8.28 12.24
C ALA A 152 1.11 -8.05 10.72
N GLY A 153 0.41 -8.92 9.99
CA GLY A 153 0.20 -8.77 8.55
C GLY A 153 -0.52 -7.48 8.18
N ARG A 154 -1.56 -7.09 8.93
CA ARG A 154 -2.26 -5.81 8.71
C ARG A 154 -1.35 -4.60 8.90
N VAL A 155 -0.47 -4.62 9.89
CA VAL A 155 0.51 -3.55 10.11
C VAL A 155 1.56 -3.55 9.00
N PHE A 156 2.07 -4.72 8.62
CA PHE A 156 2.98 -4.89 7.50
C PHE A 156 2.39 -4.33 6.21
N GLU A 157 1.16 -4.72 5.89
CA GLU A 157 0.44 -4.30 4.69
C GLU A 157 0.22 -2.79 4.64
N CYS A 158 -0.12 -2.17 5.77
CA CYS A 158 -0.23 -0.71 5.84
C CYS A 158 1.08 0.00 5.45
N ILE A 159 2.23 -0.57 5.85
CA ILE A 159 3.55 -0.02 5.53
C ILE A 159 3.92 -0.35 4.08
N PHE A 160 3.71 -1.58 3.67
CA PHE A 160 4.05 -2.11 2.36
C PHE A 160 3.29 -1.41 1.23
N THR A 161 1.96 -1.27 1.36
CA THR A 161 1.12 -0.61 0.36
C THR A 161 1.39 0.89 0.28
N LYS A 162 1.75 1.53 1.41
CA LYS A 162 2.23 2.92 1.38
C LYS A 162 3.52 3.06 0.57
N LEU A 163 4.50 2.19 0.83
CA LEU A 163 5.79 2.22 0.14
C LEU A 163 5.66 1.88 -1.35
N THR A 164 4.74 0.99 -1.69
CA THR A 164 4.51 0.59 -3.09
C THR A 164 3.88 1.70 -3.91
N LEU A 165 2.99 2.50 -3.33
CA LEU A 165 2.42 3.66 -4.02
C LEU A 165 3.46 4.74 -4.38
N GLU A 166 4.66 4.66 -3.80
CA GLU A 166 5.79 5.53 -4.10
C GLU A 166 6.71 4.96 -5.21
N LEU A 167 6.37 3.82 -5.83
CA LEU A 167 7.06 3.22 -6.99
C LEU A 167 6.71 3.91 -8.33
#